data_AF-A0A0G3H1U0-F1
#
_entry.id   AF-A0A0G3H1U0-F1
#
_cell.length_a   1.000
_cell.length_b   1.000
_cell.length_c   1.000
_cell.angle_alpha   90.00
_cell.angle_beta   90.00
_cell.angle_gamma   90.00
#
_symmetry.space_group_name_H-M   'P 1'
#
loop_
_entity.id
_entity.type
_entity.pdbx_description
1 polymer ?
#
loop_
_entity_poly.entity_id
_entity_poly.type
_entity_poly.pdbx_seq_one_letter_code
_entity_poly.pdbx_strand_id
1 'polypeptide(L)'
;MAERLGTYIDDVGRPSRKVLIIRMGKTHVRIRMETGSGKFQQEETRVPKEKILDDGGAAYEAWARNPRLATYIGLDGYPIALIEIKRAYKSVYKVRFLRRDGWSLQIEDVSPKDVIWDSGLGWKNLGSKRQEEIWQQHERMRNEQALDSPGIKINQSNSAGLKISYIRVSSTDQNPARQRELIGPVDKEFFESVSAGGHAPRQQLNACIDYLRAGDTVVVASIDRLARSIVDLRAIVDRILEKDATITFLKEHITFSAHAHDPRQTLMFSILGAFAEFERAIIRERQAEGIAHAKARGVYKGRKKALTKEQLTHIHQWQQEGLTQKEIATRLDVHRTTIYRALKETPAPI
;
A
#
# COMPACT_ATOMS: atom_id res chain seq x y z
N MET A 1 3.72 54.24 -2.87
CA MET A 1 3.71 52.92 -3.54
C MET A 1 2.41 52.24 -3.17
N ALA A 2 1.67 51.70 -4.14
CA ALA A 2 0.44 50.97 -3.84
C ALA A 2 0.74 49.80 -2.88
N GLU A 3 -0.11 49.62 -1.88
CA GLU A 3 -0.01 48.51 -0.94
C GLU A 3 -0.18 47.18 -1.71
N ARG A 4 0.85 46.33 -1.70
CA ARG A 4 0.81 45.02 -2.36
C ARG A 4 0.13 44.02 -1.43
N LEU A 5 -1.16 43.79 -1.63
CA LEU A 5 -1.93 42.83 -0.86
C LEU A 5 -1.79 41.42 -1.42
N GLY A 6 -1.96 40.43 -0.56
CA GLY A 6 -2.01 39.02 -0.94
C GLY A 6 -2.82 38.20 0.05
N THR A 7 -2.89 36.89 -0.21
CA THR A 7 -3.56 35.91 0.64
C THR A 7 -2.54 35.00 1.31
N TYR A 8 -2.67 34.83 2.64
CA TYR A 8 -1.92 33.83 3.38
C TYR A 8 -2.66 32.50 3.42
N ILE A 9 -1.94 31.44 3.07
CA ILE A 9 -2.41 30.05 3.08
C ILE A 9 -1.90 29.36 4.33
N ASP A 10 -2.80 28.68 5.06
CA ASP A 10 -2.44 27.90 6.23
C ASP A 10 -1.78 26.55 5.87
N ASP A 11 -1.43 25.75 6.88
CA ASP A 11 -0.74 24.48 6.70
C ASP A 11 -1.56 23.40 5.98
N VAL A 12 -2.88 23.56 5.91
CA VAL A 12 -3.73 22.64 5.16
C VAL A 12 -3.97 23.11 3.73
N GLY A 13 -3.53 24.31 3.34
CA GLY A 13 -3.75 24.85 1.99
C GLY A 13 -4.94 25.82 1.90
N ARG A 14 -5.56 26.18 3.03
CA ARG A 14 -6.75 27.03 3.08
C ARG A 14 -6.37 28.52 3.16
N PRO A 15 -7.00 29.41 2.36
CA PRO A 15 -6.94 30.85 2.55
C PRO A 15 -7.38 31.22 3.95
N SER A 16 -6.52 31.89 4.71
CA SER A 16 -6.78 32.12 6.13
C SER A 16 -6.83 33.60 6.51
N ARG A 17 -6.03 34.46 5.85
CA ARG A 17 -6.01 35.92 6.10
C ARG A 17 -5.53 36.69 4.87
N LYS A 18 -5.91 37.97 4.76
CA LYS A 18 -5.18 38.93 3.92
C LYS A 18 -3.87 39.31 4.57
N VAL A 19 -2.89 39.64 3.73
CA VAL A 19 -1.58 40.11 4.16
C VAL A 19 -1.12 41.28 3.32
N LEU A 20 -0.36 42.16 3.94
CA LEU A 20 0.41 43.18 3.24
C LEU A 20 1.81 42.65 2.97
N ILE A 21 2.17 42.52 1.69
CA ILE A 21 3.47 42.04 1.23
C ILE A 21 4.46 43.20 1.28
N ILE A 22 5.40 43.13 2.22
CA ILE A 22 6.43 44.17 2.41
C ILE A 22 7.61 43.93 1.50
N ARG A 23 8.09 42.68 1.43
CA ARG A 23 9.22 42.31 0.58
C ARG A 23 9.11 40.87 0.09
N MET A 24 9.17 40.71 -1.23
CA MET A 24 9.27 39.40 -1.87
C MET A 24 10.74 38.98 -1.96
N GLY A 25 11.10 37.88 -1.30
CA GLY A 25 12.38 37.22 -1.47
C GLY A 25 12.26 35.97 -2.36
N LYS A 26 13.40 35.29 -2.59
CA LYS A 26 13.45 34.06 -3.41
C LYS A 26 12.71 32.90 -2.75
N THR A 27 12.94 32.68 -1.45
CA THR A 27 12.37 31.55 -0.68
C THR A 27 11.39 31.99 0.39
N HIS A 28 11.47 33.23 0.84
CA HIS A 28 10.64 33.78 1.92
C HIS A 28 10.09 35.14 1.53
N VAL A 29 8.98 35.51 2.15
CA VAL A 29 8.31 36.79 1.99
C VAL A 29 8.19 37.42 3.37
N ARG A 30 8.43 38.73 3.46
CA ARG A 30 8.10 39.51 4.65
C ARG A 30 6.72 40.09 4.47
N ILE A 31 5.85 39.81 5.43
CA ILE A 31 4.45 40.21 5.41
C ILE A 31 4.07 40.89 6.72
N ARG A 32 2.98 41.67 6.69
CA ARG A 32 2.21 42.02 7.87
C ARG A 32 0.84 41.37 7.75
N MET A 33 0.36 40.69 8.80
CA MET A 33 -0.94 40.04 8.78
C MET A 33 -2.05 41.03 9.10
N GLU A 34 -3.21 40.87 8.47
CA GLU A 34 -4.41 41.65 8.80
C GLU A 34 -4.94 41.24 10.19
N THR A 35 -5.36 42.22 11.00
CA THR A 35 -5.94 42.02 12.33
C THR A 35 -7.46 41.85 12.31
N GLY A 36 -8.08 41.77 11.14
CA GLY A 36 -9.53 41.61 10.94
C GLY A 36 -10.34 42.91 10.90
N SER A 37 -9.69 44.07 11.03
CA SER A 37 -10.33 45.40 10.97
C SER A 37 -9.91 46.21 9.72
N GLY A 38 -9.37 45.55 8.69
CA GLY A 38 -8.70 46.22 7.57
C GLY A 38 -7.32 46.81 7.93
N LYS A 39 -6.90 46.70 9.20
CA LYS A 39 -5.58 47.12 9.68
C LYS A 39 -4.60 45.97 9.67
N PHE A 40 -3.33 46.28 9.44
CA PHE A 40 -2.23 45.32 9.46
C PHE A 40 -1.42 45.46 10.76
N GLN A 41 -0.90 44.34 11.24
CA GLN A 41 0.06 44.32 12.36
C GLN A 41 1.26 45.22 12.04
N GLN A 42 1.84 45.85 13.06
CA GLN A 42 3.05 46.67 12.86
C GLN A 42 4.29 45.81 12.61
N GLU A 43 4.36 44.64 13.25
CA GLU A 43 5.49 43.72 13.13
C GLU A 43 5.51 42.97 11.79
N GLU A 44 6.70 42.87 11.19
CA GLU A 44 6.94 42.06 10.00
C GLU A 44 7.15 40.59 10.38
N THR A 45 6.39 39.70 9.78
CA THR A 45 6.58 38.26 9.88
C THR A 45 7.26 37.72 8.63
N ARG A 46 8.27 36.87 8.81
CA ARG A 46 8.92 36.14 7.70
C ARG A 46 8.21 34.80 7.50
N VAL A 47 7.67 34.57 6.30
CA VAL A 47 6.97 33.33 5.94
C VAL A 47 7.55 32.70 4.67
N PRO A 48 7.43 31.38 4.46
CA PRO A 48 7.76 30.74 3.20
C PRO A 48 6.97 31.33 2.04
N LYS A 49 7.59 31.50 0.86
CA LYS A 49 6.96 32.12 -0.31
C LYS A 49 5.73 31.35 -0.80
N GLU A 50 5.76 30.02 -0.72
CA GLU A 50 4.65 29.14 -1.09
C GLU A 50 3.37 29.33 -0.27
N LYS A 51 3.47 29.93 0.92
CA LYS A 51 2.30 30.26 1.75
C LYS A 51 1.62 31.56 1.35
N ILE A 52 2.17 32.29 0.38
CA ILE A 52 1.65 33.59 -0.06
C ILE A 52 1.17 33.50 -1.50
N LEU A 53 -0.11 33.79 -1.70
CA LEU A 53 -0.64 34.13 -3.00
C LEU A 53 -0.55 35.64 -3.18
N ASP A 54 0.10 36.07 -4.25
CA ASP A 54 0.19 37.47 -4.65
C ASP A 54 -1.01 37.82 -5.55
N ASP A 55 -2.19 37.75 -4.97
CA ASP A 55 -3.49 37.79 -5.65
C ASP A 55 -4.35 38.99 -5.21
N GLY A 56 -3.75 39.99 -4.55
CA GLY A 56 -4.49 41.13 -4.00
C GLY A 56 -5.41 40.78 -2.82
N GLY A 57 -5.36 39.56 -2.29
CA GLY A 57 -6.31 39.08 -1.27
C GLY A 57 -7.57 38.42 -1.86
N ALA A 58 -7.62 38.20 -3.18
CA ALA A 58 -8.80 37.69 -3.86
C ALA A 58 -9.21 36.28 -3.39
N ALA A 59 -8.26 35.38 -3.15
CA ALA A 59 -8.55 34.03 -2.66
C ALA A 59 -9.14 34.06 -1.23
N TYR A 60 -8.65 34.95 -0.36
CA TYR A 60 -9.25 35.13 0.97
C TYR A 60 -10.69 35.65 0.88
N GLU A 61 -10.96 36.65 0.03
CA GLU A 61 -12.32 37.20 -0.15
C GLU A 61 -13.28 36.19 -0.78
N ALA A 62 -12.80 35.41 -1.75
CA ALA A 62 -13.55 34.32 -2.34
C ALA A 62 -13.91 33.29 -1.26
N TRP A 63 -12.91 32.79 -0.51
CA TRP A 63 -13.09 31.83 0.57
C TRP A 63 -14.04 32.34 1.67
N ALA A 64 -13.89 33.58 2.12
CA ALA A 64 -14.70 34.16 3.19
C ALA A 64 -16.20 34.18 2.86
N ARG A 65 -16.59 34.25 1.57
CA ARG A 65 -17.99 34.17 1.13
C ARG A 65 -18.62 32.81 1.40
N ASN A 66 -17.88 31.71 1.21
CA ASN A 66 -18.41 30.37 1.42
C ASN A 66 -17.30 29.39 1.85
N PRO A 67 -16.88 29.43 3.13
CA PRO A 67 -15.65 28.78 3.61
C PRO A 67 -15.61 27.26 3.52
N ARG A 68 -16.73 26.62 3.16
CA ARG A 68 -16.85 25.17 3.00
C ARG A 68 -16.91 24.73 1.55
N LEU A 69 -17.08 25.64 0.60
CA LEU A 69 -17.15 25.29 -0.81
C LEU A 69 -15.77 25.44 -1.45
N ALA A 70 -15.47 24.53 -2.36
CA ALA A 70 -14.24 24.56 -3.14
C ALA A 70 -14.48 23.95 -4.51
N THR A 71 -13.58 24.25 -5.44
CA THR A 71 -13.55 23.61 -6.76
C THR A 71 -12.64 22.40 -6.71
N TYR A 72 -13.14 21.23 -7.11
CA TYR A 72 -12.34 20.04 -7.32
C TYR A 72 -11.88 19.99 -8.78
N ILE A 73 -10.59 19.77 -9.00
CA ILE A 73 -9.96 19.77 -10.32
C ILE A 73 -9.52 18.36 -10.72
N GLY A 74 -9.57 18.08 -12.02
CA GLY A 74 -9.05 16.84 -12.59
C GLY A 74 -7.54 16.85 -12.73
N LEU A 75 -6.99 15.73 -13.21
CA LEU A 75 -5.55 15.59 -13.49
C LEU A 75 -5.04 16.58 -14.54
N ASP A 76 -5.93 17.07 -15.40
CA ASP A 76 -5.69 18.09 -16.40
C ASP A 76 -5.71 19.52 -15.83
N GLY A 77 -5.99 19.68 -14.54
CA GLY A 77 -6.09 20.96 -13.84
C GLY A 77 -7.41 21.70 -14.09
N TYR A 78 -8.36 21.11 -14.82
CA TYR A 78 -9.65 21.74 -15.08
C TYR A 78 -10.68 21.42 -13.99
N PRO A 79 -11.60 22.34 -13.68
CA PRO A 79 -12.70 22.08 -12.76
C PRO A 79 -13.57 20.90 -13.22
N ILE A 80 -13.81 19.93 -12.33
CA ILE A 80 -14.64 18.75 -12.61
C ILE A 80 -15.73 18.51 -11.56
N ALA A 81 -15.72 19.22 -10.43
CA ALA A 81 -16.86 19.27 -9.53
C ALA A 81 -16.85 20.48 -8.60
N LEU A 82 -18.02 20.84 -8.09
CA LEU A 82 -18.14 21.60 -6.84
C LEU A 82 -18.10 20.62 -5.66
N ILE A 83 -17.30 20.93 -4.66
CA ILE A 83 -17.21 20.13 -3.44
C ILE A 83 -17.55 20.94 -2.20
N GLU A 84 -18.14 20.27 -1.22
CA GLU A 84 -18.37 20.77 0.12
C GLU A 84 -17.38 20.09 1.07
N ILE A 85 -16.42 20.85 1.58
CA ILE A 85 -15.40 20.39 2.51
C ILE A 85 -16.01 20.28 3.91
N LYS A 86 -16.07 19.04 4.42
CA LYS A 86 -16.51 18.74 5.80
C LYS A 86 -15.36 18.81 6.79
N ARG A 87 -14.18 18.31 6.38
CA ARG A 87 -12.94 18.40 7.17
C ARG A 87 -11.74 18.57 6.24
N ALA A 88 -10.80 19.41 6.64
CA ALA A 88 -9.55 19.64 5.90
C ALA A 88 -8.37 19.24 6.79
N TYR A 89 -7.60 18.25 6.35
CA TYR A 89 -6.34 17.85 6.97
C TYR A 89 -5.18 18.11 6.01
N LYS A 90 -3.96 18.05 6.52
CA LYS A 90 -2.74 18.33 5.74
C LYS A 90 -2.57 17.41 4.53
N SER A 91 -3.00 16.15 4.63
CA SER A 91 -2.80 15.13 3.60
C SER A 91 -4.08 14.69 2.88
N VAL A 92 -5.25 15.00 3.44
CA VAL A 92 -6.54 14.54 2.91
C VAL A 92 -7.65 15.49 3.31
N TYR A 93 -8.57 15.78 2.39
CA TYR A 93 -9.82 16.46 2.70
C TYR A 93 -10.97 15.47 2.65
N LYS A 94 -11.90 15.61 3.59
CA LYS A 94 -13.17 14.88 3.64
C LYS A 94 -14.24 15.76 3.02
N VAL A 95 -14.78 15.37 1.87
CA VAL A 95 -15.65 16.23 1.05
C VAL A 95 -16.92 15.52 0.62
N ARG A 96 -17.96 16.29 0.30
CA ARG A 96 -19.12 15.83 -0.46
C ARG A 96 -19.06 16.44 -1.85
N PHE A 97 -19.48 15.71 -2.86
CA PHE A 97 -19.54 16.19 -4.24
C PHE A 97 -20.93 16.72 -4.56
N LEU A 98 -21.01 17.85 -5.25
CA LEU A 98 -22.25 18.29 -5.86
C LEU A 98 -22.49 17.46 -7.12
N ARG A 99 -23.60 16.75 -7.13
CA ARG A 99 -24.11 15.96 -8.25
C ARG A 99 -25.34 16.64 -8.82
N ARG A 100 -25.84 16.11 -9.93
CA ARG A 100 -27.03 16.62 -10.62
C ARG A 100 -28.28 16.61 -9.72
N ASP A 101 -28.41 15.61 -8.87
CA ASP A 101 -29.48 15.42 -7.89
C ASP A 101 -29.23 16.12 -6.54
N GLY A 102 -28.11 16.84 -6.42
CA GLY A 102 -27.71 17.56 -5.21
C GLY A 102 -26.44 17.00 -4.59
N TRP A 103 -26.23 17.29 -3.30
CA TRP A 103 -25.01 16.87 -2.61
C TRP A 103 -25.00 15.36 -2.35
N SER A 104 -23.91 14.69 -2.70
CA SER A 104 -23.69 13.27 -2.41
C SER A 104 -23.93 12.96 -0.92
N LEU A 105 -24.56 11.83 -0.58
CA LEU A 105 -24.70 11.43 0.83
C LEU A 105 -23.38 10.95 1.43
N GLN A 106 -22.52 10.35 0.61
CA GLN A 106 -21.22 9.86 1.00
C GLN A 106 -20.20 10.99 1.13
N ILE A 107 -19.33 10.86 2.14
CA ILE A 107 -18.13 11.68 2.33
C ILE A 107 -16.97 10.90 1.71
N GLU A 108 -16.26 11.56 0.81
CA GLU A 108 -15.16 11.01 0.03
C GLU A 108 -13.85 11.69 0.40
N ASP A 109 -12.74 10.98 0.21
CA ASP A 109 -11.40 11.44 0.50
C ASP A 109 -10.78 12.00 -0.78
N VAL A 110 -10.34 13.26 -0.73
CA VAL A 110 -9.65 13.90 -1.86
C VAL A 110 -8.31 14.47 -1.43
N SER A 111 -7.36 14.48 -2.37
CA SER A 111 -6.06 15.10 -2.19
C SER A 111 -6.20 16.62 -2.06
N PRO A 112 -5.55 17.28 -1.09
CA PRO A 112 -5.53 18.74 -0.99
C PRO A 112 -4.99 19.44 -2.25
N LYS A 113 -4.18 18.76 -3.05
CA LYS A 113 -3.60 19.31 -4.30
C LYS A 113 -4.64 19.45 -5.42
N ASP A 114 -5.72 18.69 -5.34
CA ASP A 114 -6.78 18.66 -6.34
C ASP A 114 -7.95 19.57 -5.96
N VAL A 115 -7.74 20.43 -4.95
CA VAL A 115 -8.77 21.30 -4.38
C VAL A 115 -8.32 22.75 -4.40
N ILE A 116 -9.15 23.58 -5.01
CA ILE A 116 -8.96 25.04 -5.02
C ILE A 116 -9.99 25.67 -4.09
N TRP A 117 -9.52 26.36 -3.04
CA TRP A 117 -10.36 27.07 -2.06
C TRP A 117 -10.90 28.40 -2.60
N ASP A 118 -11.69 28.33 -3.65
CA ASP A 118 -12.26 29.49 -4.36
C ASP A 118 -13.77 29.64 -4.15
N SER A 119 -14.33 29.04 -3.08
CA SER A 119 -15.80 28.98 -2.86
C SER A 119 -16.57 28.35 -4.03
N GLY A 120 -15.90 27.51 -4.83
CA GLY A 120 -16.48 26.84 -5.96
C GLY A 120 -16.60 27.68 -7.23
N LEU A 121 -15.90 28.82 -7.30
CA LEU A 121 -16.01 29.74 -8.43
C LEU A 121 -15.57 29.09 -9.76
N GLY A 122 -14.48 28.33 -9.75
CA GLY A 122 -13.99 27.60 -10.92
C GLY A 122 -15.05 26.68 -11.50
N TRP A 123 -15.74 25.91 -10.65
CA TRP A 123 -16.88 25.10 -11.08
C TRP A 123 -18.05 25.94 -11.61
N LYS A 124 -18.46 26.97 -10.84
CA LYS A 124 -19.61 27.84 -11.19
C LYS A 124 -19.42 28.57 -12.53
N ASN A 125 -18.18 28.87 -12.90
CA ASN A 125 -17.83 29.59 -14.12
C ASN A 125 -17.76 28.71 -15.38
N LEU A 126 -17.81 27.38 -15.28
CA LEU A 126 -17.77 26.47 -16.44
C LEU A 126 -18.95 26.62 -17.41
N GLY A 127 -20.07 27.20 -16.94
CA GLY A 127 -21.33 27.26 -17.67
C GLY A 127 -22.12 25.95 -17.63
N SER A 128 -23.45 26.04 -17.70
CA SER A 128 -24.36 24.92 -17.44
C SER A 128 -24.17 23.73 -18.38
N LYS A 129 -23.83 23.98 -19.66
CA LYS A 129 -23.61 22.92 -20.65
C LYS A 129 -22.41 22.04 -20.29
N ARG A 130 -21.29 22.66 -19.89
CA ARG A 130 -20.06 21.93 -19.55
C ARG A 130 -20.19 21.20 -18.21
N GLN A 131 -20.89 21.78 -17.25
CA GLN A 131 -21.24 21.10 -15.99
C GLN A 131 -22.06 19.83 -16.24
N GLU A 132 -23.06 19.91 -17.14
CA GLU A 132 -23.89 18.77 -17.52
C GLU A 132 -23.09 17.68 -18.25
N GLU A 133 -22.19 18.05 -19.17
CA GLU A 133 -21.28 17.10 -19.84
C GLU A 133 -20.42 16.32 -18.84
N ILE A 134 -19.86 17.02 -17.84
CA ILE A 134 -19.03 16.40 -16.80
C ILE A 134 -19.86 15.46 -15.92
N TRP A 135 -21.08 15.86 -15.53
CA TRP A 135 -21.98 14.98 -14.78
C TRP A 135 -22.34 13.71 -15.55
N GLN A 136 -22.67 13.82 -16.83
CA GLN A 136 -22.97 12.67 -17.68
C GLN A 136 -21.77 11.76 -17.86
N GLN A 137 -20.57 12.32 -18.01
CA GLN A 137 -19.34 11.55 -18.11
C GLN A 137 -19.07 10.74 -16.83
N HIS A 138 -19.20 11.35 -15.65
CA HIS A 138 -19.05 10.65 -14.37
C HIS A 138 -20.13 9.58 -14.15
N GLU A 139 -21.36 9.83 -14.58
CA GLU A 139 -22.46 8.86 -14.50
C GLU A 139 -22.21 7.65 -15.42
N ARG A 140 -21.73 7.89 -16.65
CA ARG A 140 -21.33 6.82 -17.58
C ARG A 140 -20.19 5.97 -17.03
N MET A 141 -19.11 6.59 -16.54
CA MET A 141 -17.99 5.83 -15.96
C MET A 141 -18.44 4.96 -14.77
N ARG A 142 -19.36 5.47 -13.94
CA ARG A 142 -19.93 4.70 -12.83
C ARG A 142 -20.78 3.53 -13.30
N ASN A 143 -21.62 3.74 -14.32
CA ASN A 143 -22.47 2.71 -14.87
C ASN A 143 -21.65 1.65 -15.64
N GLU A 144 -20.58 2.05 -16.33
CA GLU A 144 -19.62 1.15 -16.99
C GLU A 144 -18.84 0.32 -15.97
N GLN A 145 -18.35 0.93 -14.88
CA GLN A 145 -17.76 0.19 -13.75
C GLN A 145 -18.74 -0.82 -13.12
N ALA A 146 -20.04 -0.54 -13.16
CA ALA A 146 -21.08 -1.45 -12.67
C ALA A 146 -21.41 -2.60 -13.66
N LEU A 147 -21.11 -2.45 -14.95
CA LEU A 147 -21.38 -3.44 -16.00
C LEU A 147 -20.19 -4.38 -16.26
N ASP A 148 -18.96 -3.95 -16.01
CA ASP A 148 -17.73 -4.74 -16.24
C ASP A 148 -17.39 -5.75 -15.12
N SER A 149 -18.31 -5.96 -14.17
CA SER A 149 -18.20 -6.97 -13.11
C SER A 149 -19.21 -8.10 -13.32
N PRO A 150 -18.82 -9.28 -13.86
CA PRO A 150 -19.72 -10.41 -13.95
C PRO A 150 -19.97 -10.98 -12.54
N GLY A 151 -21.09 -10.55 -11.94
CA GLY A 151 -21.82 -11.30 -10.93
C GLY A 151 -21.26 -11.29 -9.51
N ILE A 152 -21.43 -10.19 -8.78
CA ILE A 152 -21.68 -10.24 -7.33
C ILE A 152 -22.75 -9.20 -7.00
N LYS A 153 -23.93 -9.66 -6.55
CA LYS A 153 -24.91 -8.77 -5.90
C LYS A 153 -24.29 -8.32 -4.57
N ILE A 154 -23.70 -7.14 -4.57
CA ILE A 154 -23.29 -6.44 -3.35
C ILE A 154 -24.54 -6.06 -2.56
N ASN A 155 -24.84 -6.84 -1.53
CA ASN A 155 -25.64 -6.36 -0.42
C ASN A 155 -24.89 -5.16 0.16
N GLN A 156 -25.52 -3.99 0.06
CA GLN A 156 -25.10 -2.76 0.72
C GLN A 156 -25.14 -2.98 2.25
N SER A 157 -24.07 -3.52 2.82
CA SER A 157 -23.77 -3.36 4.24
C SER A 157 -22.64 -2.36 4.38
N ASN A 158 -23.02 -1.17 4.79
CA ASN A 158 -22.17 -0.10 5.26
C ASN A 158 -21.28 -0.61 6.42
N SER A 159 -20.02 -0.92 6.13
CA SER A 159 -18.97 -1.02 7.15
C SER A 159 -17.71 -0.38 6.59
N ALA A 160 -17.48 0.89 6.94
CA ALA A 160 -16.17 1.51 6.74
C ALA A 160 -15.14 0.60 7.43
N GLY A 161 -14.22 0.03 6.65
CA GLY A 161 -13.18 -0.83 7.20
C GLY A 161 -12.30 -0.06 8.18
N LEU A 162 -11.70 -0.80 9.12
CA LEU A 162 -10.89 -0.21 10.17
C LEU A 162 -9.56 0.28 9.59
N LYS A 163 -9.02 1.34 10.20
CA LYS A 163 -7.66 1.79 9.96
C LYS A 163 -6.73 1.18 11.01
N ILE A 164 -5.85 0.29 10.58
CA ILE A 164 -4.90 -0.42 11.45
C ILE A 164 -3.49 0.10 11.19
N SER A 165 -2.66 0.29 12.20
CA SER A 165 -1.23 0.58 12.03
C SER A 165 -0.36 -0.64 12.30
N TYR A 166 0.73 -0.76 11.53
CA TYR A 166 1.85 -1.61 11.88
C TYR A 166 3.10 -0.75 12.04
N ILE A 167 3.70 -0.82 13.24
CA ILE A 167 4.90 -0.06 13.59
C ILE A 167 6.00 -1.04 13.95
N ARG A 168 7.17 -0.87 13.34
CA ARG A 168 8.36 -1.63 13.64
C ARG A 168 9.53 -0.72 13.97
N VAL A 169 10.26 -1.04 15.04
CA VAL A 169 11.48 -0.33 15.45
C VAL A 169 12.62 -1.32 15.68
N SER A 170 13.83 -0.95 15.25
CA SER A 170 15.06 -1.66 15.60
C SER A 170 15.69 -1.04 16.84
N SER A 171 16.59 -1.77 17.50
CA SER A 171 17.37 -1.28 18.64
C SER A 171 18.13 0.03 18.38
N THR A 172 18.44 0.34 17.11
CA THR A 172 19.10 1.57 16.64
C THR A 172 18.17 2.74 16.34
N ASP A 173 16.88 2.52 16.11
CA ASP A 173 15.89 3.57 15.83
C ASP A 173 14.81 3.53 16.91
N GLN A 174 15.10 4.17 18.04
CA GLN A 174 14.32 4.01 19.28
C GLN A 174 13.05 4.86 19.37
N ASN A 175 12.62 5.54 18.30
CA ASN A 175 11.50 6.50 18.41
C ASN A 175 10.23 6.09 17.65
N PRO A 176 9.37 5.23 18.23
CA PRO A 176 8.06 4.92 17.66
C PRO A 176 7.10 6.12 17.65
N ALA A 177 7.35 7.17 18.45
CA ALA A 177 6.47 8.33 18.51
C ALA A 177 6.42 9.09 17.18
N ARG A 178 7.55 9.18 16.47
CA ARG A 178 7.59 9.81 15.14
C ARG A 178 6.75 9.06 14.11
N GLN A 179 6.72 7.73 14.18
CA GLN A 179 5.88 6.91 13.31
C GLN A 179 4.40 7.07 13.66
N ARG A 180 4.06 7.07 14.96
CA ARG A 180 2.67 7.32 15.43
C ARG A 180 2.16 8.70 15.00
N GLU A 181 2.99 9.73 15.10
CA GLU A 181 2.64 11.08 14.65
C GLU A 181 2.37 11.14 13.15
N LEU A 182 3.21 10.46 12.34
CA LEU A 182 3.04 10.38 10.90
C LEU A 182 1.76 9.62 10.51
N ILE A 183 1.47 8.52 11.21
CA ILE A 183 0.31 7.65 10.94
C ILE A 183 -1.00 8.29 11.41
N GLY A 184 -0.95 9.05 12.50
CA GLY A 184 -2.12 9.66 13.13
C GLY A 184 -3.03 8.64 13.81
N PRO A 185 -4.30 9.00 14.08
CA PRO A 185 -5.24 8.12 14.78
C PRO A 185 -5.56 6.86 13.96
N VAL A 186 -5.68 5.74 14.66
CA VAL A 186 -5.98 4.40 14.14
C VAL A 186 -6.91 3.65 15.10
N ASP A 187 -7.67 2.70 14.58
CA ASP A 187 -8.59 1.86 15.36
C ASP A 187 -7.84 0.74 16.08
N LYS A 188 -6.72 0.28 15.50
CA LYS A 188 -5.86 -0.75 16.09
C LYS A 188 -4.39 -0.50 15.73
N GLU A 189 -3.49 -0.69 16.69
CA GLU A 189 -2.04 -0.66 16.47
C GLU A 189 -1.41 -2.01 16.77
N PHE A 190 -0.54 -2.46 15.87
CA PHE A 190 0.37 -3.58 16.06
C PHE A 190 1.80 -3.04 16.11
N PHE A 191 2.49 -3.28 17.23
CA PHE A 191 3.82 -2.76 17.49
C PHE A 191 4.83 -3.89 17.64
N GLU A 192 5.93 -3.82 16.90
CA GLU A 192 7.00 -4.81 16.91
C GLU A 192 8.37 -4.17 17.19
N SER A 193 9.01 -4.62 18.27
CA SER A 193 10.39 -4.23 18.62
C SER A 193 11.37 -5.35 18.29
N VAL A 194 12.42 -5.04 17.52
CA VAL A 194 13.50 -5.99 17.21
C VAL A 194 14.71 -5.66 18.08
N SER A 195 15.06 -6.55 19.01
CA SER A 195 16.33 -6.50 19.75
C SER A 195 17.51 -6.86 18.83
N ALA A 196 18.71 -6.41 19.18
CA ALA A 196 19.93 -6.61 18.40
C ALA A 196 20.27 -8.11 18.30
N GLY A 197 19.77 -8.77 17.26
CA GLY A 197 19.93 -10.19 17.00
C GLY A 197 18.95 -10.61 15.92
N GLY A 198 19.44 -10.76 14.69
CA GLY A 198 18.63 -11.01 13.50
C GLY A 198 17.66 -12.20 13.63
N HIS A 199 16.59 -12.13 12.84
CA HIS A 199 15.60 -13.20 12.64
C HIS A 199 14.63 -13.52 13.77
N ALA A 200 14.24 -12.56 14.61
CA ALA A 200 13.02 -12.72 15.40
C ALA A 200 11.80 -12.91 14.46
N PRO A 201 10.90 -13.87 14.75
CA PRO A 201 9.67 -14.08 13.99
C PRO A 201 8.79 -12.83 14.10
N ARG A 202 8.25 -12.34 12.96
CA ARG A 202 7.37 -11.14 12.91
C ARG A 202 5.96 -11.48 13.39
N GLN A 203 5.85 -11.87 14.67
CA GLN A 203 4.61 -12.32 15.28
C GLN A 203 3.55 -11.22 15.21
N GLN A 204 3.93 -9.96 15.39
CA GLN A 204 2.98 -8.84 15.36
C GLN A 204 2.54 -8.49 13.94
N LEU A 205 3.41 -8.66 12.94
CA LEU A 205 2.99 -8.53 11.54
C LEU A 205 2.00 -9.62 11.16
N ASN A 206 2.26 -10.87 11.56
CA ASN A 206 1.34 -11.97 11.28
C ASN A 206 0.01 -11.76 11.98
N ALA A 207 0.02 -11.39 13.27
CA ALA A 207 -1.19 -11.05 14.01
C ALA A 207 -1.97 -9.89 13.39
N CYS A 208 -1.27 -8.88 12.86
CA CYS A 208 -1.87 -7.79 12.11
C CYS A 208 -2.60 -8.32 10.87
N ILE A 209 -1.92 -9.10 10.03
CA ILE A 209 -2.52 -9.67 8.80
C ILE A 209 -3.70 -10.59 9.13
N ASP A 210 -3.58 -11.41 10.17
CA ASP A 210 -4.64 -12.34 10.57
C ASP A 210 -5.88 -11.58 11.09
N TYR A 211 -5.68 -10.45 11.75
CA TYR A 211 -6.74 -9.56 12.24
C TYR A 211 -7.54 -8.89 11.11
N LEU A 212 -6.92 -8.67 9.94
CA LEU A 212 -7.56 -7.96 8.84
C LEU A 212 -8.79 -8.66 8.29
N ARG A 213 -9.78 -7.84 7.94
CA ARG A 213 -11.01 -8.17 7.25
C ARG A 213 -11.12 -7.37 5.95
N ALA A 214 -12.03 -7.80 5.08
CA ALA A 214 -12.36 -7.09 3.86
C ALA A 214 -12.71 -5.62 4.15
N GLY A 215 -12.11 -4.71 3.39
CA GLY A 215 -12.27 -3.26 3.53
C GLY A 215 -11.33 -2.60 4.54
N ASP A 216 -10.65 -3.35 5.41
CA ASP A 216 -9.69 -2.78 6.36
C ASP A 216 -8.47 -2.19 5.62
N THR A 217 -7.81 -1.21 6.25
CA THR A 217 -6.60 -0.58 5.72
C THR A 217 -5.46 -0.63 6.73
N VAL A 218 -4.36 -1.29 6.36
CA VAL A 218 -3.10 -1.23 7.11
C VAL A 218 -2.29 -0.02 6.68
N VAL A 219 -1.88 0.80 7.64
CA VAL A 219 -1.02 1.95 7.41
C VAL A 219 0.36 1.71 8.02
N VAL A 220 1.38 1.91 7.19
CA VAL A 220 2.78 1.74 7.57
C VAL A 220 3.55 3.00 7.21
N ALA A 221 4.50 3.39 8.07
CA ALA A 221 5.28 4.61 7.87
C ALA A 221 6.10 4.57 6.56
N SER A 222 6.77 3.46 6.28
CA SER A 222 7.55 3.25 5.05
C SER A 222 7.76 1.78 4.73
N ILE A 223 8.13 1.47 3.49
CA ILE A 223 8.37 0.09 3.01
C ILE A 223 9.45 -0.62 3.83
N ASP A 224 10.56 0.07 4.15
CA ASP A 224 11.68 -0.50 4.91
C ASP A 224 11.31 -0.86 6.36
N ARG A 225 10.21 -0.31 6.88
CA ARG A 225 9.65 -0.63 8.21
C ARG A 225 8.71 -1.84 8.16
N LEU A 226 8.26 -2.25 6.98
CA LEU A 226 7.48 -3.47 6.79
C LEU A 226 8.33 -4.66 6.34
N ALA A 227 9.08 -4.47 5.25
CA ALA A 227 9.67 -5.55 4.47
C ALA A 227 11.20 -5.57 4.55
N ARG A 228 11.78 -6.77 4.47
CA ARG A 228 13.25 -7.00 4.48
C ARG A 228 13.85 -7.09 3.07
N SER A 229 13.01 -7.33 2.07
CA SER A 229 13.37 -7.38 0.65
C SER A 229 12.15 -7.09 -0.20
N ILE A 230 12.34 -6.93 -1.51
CA ILE A 230 11.24 -6.78 -2.47
C ILE A 230 10.36 -8.04 -2.54
N VAL A 231 10.96 -9.23 -2.49
CA VAL A 231 10.21 -10.49 -2.44
C VAL A 231 9.35 -10.59 -1.19
N ASP A 232 9.91 -10.22 -0.04
CA ASP A 232 9.19 -10.21 1.23
C ASP A 232 8.06 -9.17 1.21
N LEU A 233 8.28 -7.99 0.62
CA LEU A 233 7.23 -7.00 0.40
C LEU A 233 6.09 -7.57 -0.45
N ARG A 234 6.40 -8.17 -1.60
CA ARG A 234 5.41 -8.76 -2.49
C ARG A 234 4.55 -9.78 -1.77
N ALA A 235 5.17 -10.69 -1.02
CA ALA A 235 4.47 -11.74 -0.27
C ALA A 235 3.57 -11.18 0.84
N ILE A 236 4.00 -10.13 1.55
CA ILE A 236 3.19 -9.48 2.57
C ILE A 236 1.97 -8.81 1.93
N VAL A 237 2.19 -8.09 0.83
CA VAL A 237 1.12 -7.37 0.14
C VAL A 237 0.09 -8.36 -0.43
N ASP A 238 0.52 -9.47 -1.05
CA ASP A 238 -0.38 -10.53 -1.52
C ASP A 238 -1.32 -11.02 -0.41
N ARG A 239 -0.77 -11.38 0.75
CA ARG A 239 -1.56 -11.87 1.89
C ARG A 239 -2.60 -10.86 2.39
N ILE A 240 -2.32 -9.57 2.27
CA ILE A 240 -3.24 -8.49 2.64
C ILE A 240 -4.33 -8.36 1.58
N LEU A 241 -3.95 -8.37 0.30
CA LEU A 241 -4.91 -8.25 -0.81
C LEU A 241 -5.83 -9.47 -0.93
N GLU A 242 -5.35 -10.68 -0.64
CA GLU A 242 -6.16 -11.90 -0.58
C GLU A 242 -7.29 -11.84 0.46
N LYS A 243 -7.21 -10.91 1.41
CA LYS A 243 -8.24 -10.63 2.42
C LYS A 243 -9.15 -9.46 2.04
N ASP A 244 -9.07 -8.95 0.81
CA ASP A 244 -9.73 -7.71 0.34
C ASP A 244 -9.41 -6.49 1.23
N ALA A 245 -8.22 -6.50 1.85
CA ALA A 245 -7.72 -5.40 2.65
C ALA A 245 -6.75 -4.54 1.84
N THR A 246 -6.56 -3.30 2.30
CA THR A 246 -5.70 -2.30 1.66
C THR A 246 -4.45 -2.08 2.50
N ILE A 247 -3.32 -1.77 1.88
CA ILE A 247 -2.11 -1.34 2.59
C ILE A 247 -1.58 -0.02 2.02
N THR A 248 -1.26 0.93 2.89
CA THR A 248 -0.75 2.25 2.54
C THR A 248 0.61 2.52 3.19
N PHE A 249 1.56 2.98 2.38
CA PHE A 249 2.88 3.46 2.79
C PHE A 249 2.94 4.98 2.72
N LEU A 250 3.17 5.62 3.87
CA LEU A 250 3.06 7.07 3.98
C LEU A 250 4.23 7.81 3.34
N LYS A 251 5.46 7.32 3.53
CA LYS A 251 6.67 7.96 2.99
C LYS A 251 6.77 7.85 1.47
N GLU A 252 6.43 6.69 0.92
CA GLU A 252 6.47 6.45 -0.52
C GLU A 252 5.21 6.95 -1.24
N HIS A 253 4.15 7.32 -0.51
CA HIS A 253 2.85 7.70 -1.06
C HIS A 253 2.25 6.63 -1.97
N ILE A 254 2.40 5.36 -1.59
CA ILE A 254 1.92 4.21 -2.35
C ILE A 254 0.84 3.52 -1.53
N THR A 255 -0.26 3.18 -2.19
CA THR A 255 -1.29 2.30 -1.63
C THR A 255 -1.41 1.08 -2.53
N PHE A 256 -1.78 -0.06 -1.96
CA PHE A 256 -2.12 -1.26 -2.69
C PHE A 256 -3.47 -1.76 -2.18
N SER A 257 -4.42 -1.94 -3.10
CA SER A 257 -5.76 -2.44 -2.78
C SER A 257 -6.18 -3.49 -3.80
N ALA A 258 -6.99 -4.47 -3.37
CA ALA A 258 -7.53 -5.51 -4.23
C ALA A 258 -8.47 -4.93 -5.31
N HIS A 259 -9.03 -3.75 -5.05
CA HIS A 259 -9.94 -3.04 -5.95
C HIS A 259 -9.32 -1.78 -6.56
N ALA A 260 -7.99 -1.67 -6.53
CA ALA A 260 -7.32 -0.48 -7.05
C ALA A 260 -7.40 -0.38 -8.57
N HIS A 261 -7.92 0.74 -9.06
CA HIS A 261 -7.93 1.12 -10.49
C HIS A 261 -6.80 2.11 -10.86
N ASP A 262 -5.79 2.28 -10.00
CA ASP A 262 -4.69 3.23 -10.23
C ASP A 262 -3.55 2.58 -11.03
N PRO A 263 -3.25 3.05 -12.26
CA PRO A 263 -2.17 2.52 -13.09
C PRO A 263 -0.78 2.54 -12.43
N ARG A 264 -0.54 3.46 -11.47
CA ARG A 264 0.74 3.53 -10.74
C ARG A 264 0.92 2.35 -9.80
N GLN A 265 -0.17 1.89 -9.18
CA GLN A 265 -0.16 0.72 -8.30
C GLN A 265 0.08 -0.54 -9.12
N THR A 266 -0.61 -0.68 -10.26
CA THR A 266 -0.40 -1.77 -11.21
C THR A 266 1.05 -1.83 -11.68
N LEU A 267 1.63 -0.70 -12.11
CA LEU A 267 3.04 -0.64 -12.52
C LEU A 267 3.99 -1.04 -11.38
N MET A 268 3.79 -0.51 -10.17
CA MET A 268 4.63 -0.85 -9.02
C MET A 268 4.53 -2.35 -8.70
N PHE A 269 3.32 -2.92 -8.74
CA PHE A 269 3.13 -4.37 -8.59
C PHE A 269 3.85 -5.18 -9.65
N SER A 270 3.77 -4.77 -10.92
CA SER A 270 4.48 -5.43 -12.01
C SER A 270 6.00 -5.39 -11.80
N ILE A 271 6.55 -4.26 -11.34
CA ILE A 271 7.97 -4.13 -10.99
C ILE A 271 8.34 -5.06 -9.83
N LEU A 272 7.53 -5.08 -8.75
CA LEU A 272 7.76 -5.98 -7.61
C LEU A 272 7.72 -7.46 -8.03
N GLY A 273 6.79 -7.82 -8.92
CA GLY A 273 6.69 -9.16 -9.51
C GLY A 273 7.93 -9.53 -10.33
N ALA A 274 8.36 -8.65 -11.23
CA ALA A 274 9.53 -8.87 -12.07
C ALA A 274 10.82 -9.05 -11.24
N PHE A 275 11.02 -8.23 -10.21
CA PHE A 275 12.17 -8.39 -9.30
C PHE A 275 12.10 -9.70 -8.50
N ALA A 276 10.91 -10.13 -8.09
CA ALA A 276 10.75 -11.40 -7.40
C ALA A 276 11.07 -12.61 -8.29
N GLU A 277 10.69 -12.57 -9.56
CA GLU A 277 11.05 -13.59 -10.55
C GLU A 277 12.56 -13.60 -10.83
N PHE A 278 13.16 -12.42 -10.97
CA PHE A 278 14.59 -12.25 -11.15
C PHE A 278 15.39 -12.85 -9.99
N GLU A 279 15.03 -12.54 -8.73
CA GLU A 279 15.71 -13.10 -7.55
C GLU A 279 15.59 -14.63 -7.50
N ARG A 280 14.39 -15.19 -7.80
CA ARG A 280 14.19 -16.64 -7.88
C ARG A 280 15.06 -17.29 -8.96
N ALA A 281 15.26 -16.61 -10.10
CA ALA A 281 16.11 -17.10 -11.17
C ALA A 281 17.58 -17.17 -10.71
N ILE A 282 18.10 -16.11 -10.09
CA ILE A 282 19.47 -16.04 -9.56
C ILE A 282 19.70 -17.10 -8.46
N ILE A 283 18.73 -17.32 -7.57
CA ILE A 283 18.84 -18.37 -6.54
C ILE A 283 18.93 -19.76 -7.19
N ARG A 284 18.10 -20.06 -8.19
CA ARG A 284 18.13 -21.33 -8.92
C ARG A 284 19.45 -21.54 -9.66
N GLU A 285 19.98 -20.48 -10.28
CA GLU A 285 21.27 -20.51 -10.97
C GLU A 285 22.41 -20.88 -10.00
N ARG A 286 22.54 -20.15 -8.88
CA ARG A 286 23.54 -20.44 -7.84
C ARG A 286 23.39 -21.84 -7.24
N GLN A 287 22.15 -22.30 -7.06
CA GLN A 287 21.89 -23.66 -6.61
C GLN A 287 22.38 -24.69 -7.63
N ALA A 288 22.12 -24.47 -8.92
CA ALA A 288 22.57 -25.35 -9.99
C ALA A 288 24.11 -25.38 -10.07
N GLU A 289 24.78 -24.24 -9.96
CA GLU A 289 26.25 -24.14 -9.87
C GLU A 289 26.79 -24.90 -8.65
N GLY A 290 26.21 -24.69 -7.48
CA GLY A 290 26.58 -25.39 -6.25
C GLY A 290 26.39 -26.91 -6.36
N ILE A 291 25.29 -27.35 -6.98
CA ILE A 291 25.03 -28.77 -7.29
C ILE A 291 26.09 -29.30 -8.26
N ALA A 292 26.43 -28.56 -9.32
CA ALA A 292 27.44 -28.96 -10.30
C ALA A 292 28.82 -29.14 -9.62
N HIS A 293 29.24 -28.19 -8.78
CA HIS A 293 30.47 -28.30 -8.00
C HIS A 293 30.45 -29.46 -7.01
N ALA A 294 29.32 -29.71 -6.34
CA ALA A 294 29.19 -30.84 -5.42
C ALA A 294 29.14 -32.20 -6.15
N LYS A 295 28.57 -32.27 -7.35
CA LYS A 295 28.65 -33.45 -8.23
C LYS A 295 30.08 -33.71 -8.70
N ALA A 296 30.79 -32.67 -9.15
CA ALA A 296 32.19 -32.77 -9.55
C ALA A 296 33.10 -33.25 -8.41
N ARG A 297 32.82 -32.83 -7.17
CA ARG A 297 33.49 -33.30 -5.95
C ARG A 297 33.01 -34.67 -5.44
N GLY A 298 32.05 -35.31 -6.11
CA GLY A 298 31.55 -36.64 -5.74
C GLY A 298 30.73 -36.69 -4.44
N VAL A 299 30.20 -35.55 -3.97
CA VAL A 299 29.44 -35.47 -2.71
C VAL A 299 28.09 -36.23 -2.82
N TYR A 300 27.46 -36.20 -4.00
CA TYR A 300 26.19 -36.90 -4.23
C TYR A 300 26.41 -38.39 -4.44
N LYS A 301 26.14 -39.19 -3.41
CA LYS A 301 26.19 -40.67 -3.45
C LYS A 301 24.84 -41.34 -3.73
N GLY A 302 23.86 -40.57 -4.18
CA GLY A 302 22.48 -41.03 -4.40
C GLY A 302 21.74 -41.35 -3.09
N ARG A 303 20.54 -41.93 -3.23
CA ARG A 303 19.76 -42.42 -2.08
C ARG A 303 20.49 -43.61 -1.46
N LYS A 304 20.70 -43.61 -0.13
CA LYS A 304 21.23 -44.78 0.58
C LYS A 304 20.37 -46.00 0.24
N LYS A 305 21.02 -47.12 -0.10
CA LYS A 305 20.31 -48.38 -0.40
C LYS A 305 19.46 -48.77 0.82
N ALA A 306 18.22 -49.18 0.55
CA ALA A 306 17.26 -49.56 1.59
C ALA A 306 17.58 -50.91 2.25
N LEU A 307 18.43 -51.72 1.62
CA LEU A 307 18.85 -53.03 2.11
C LEU A 307 20.37 -53.10 2.15
N THR A 308 20.90 -53.70 3.22
CA THR A 308 22.33 -54.03 3.35
C THR A 308 22.69 -55.24 2.50
N LYS A 309 24.00 -55.48 2.29
CA LYS A 309 24.46 -56.68 1.58
C LYS A 309 24.02 -57.96 2.28
N GLU A 310 24.08 -57.98 3.62
CA GLU A 310 23.64 -59.12 4.44
C GLU A 310 22.14 -59.38 4.26
N GLN A 311 21.31 -58.34 4.27
CA GLN A 311 19.87 -58.47 4.03
C GLN A 311 19.56 -59.00 2.63
N LEU A 312 20.35 -58.64 1.61
CA LEU A 312 20.23 -59.22 0.27
C LEU A 312 20.53 -60.72 0.26
N THR A 313 21.59 -61.15 0.96
CA THR A 313 21.90 -62.58 1.11
C THR A 313 20.76 -63.33 1.80
N HIS A 314 20.20 -62.77 2.87
CA HIS A 314 19.07 -63.36 3.59
C HIS A 314 17.81 -63.46 2.72
N ILE A 315 17.55 -62.47 1.86
CA ILE A 315 16.43 -62.51 0.91
C ILE A 315 16.55 -63.71 -0.03
N HIS A 316 17.73 -63.96 -0.60
CA HIS A 316 17.95 -65.11 -1.48
C HIS A 316 17.82 -66.44 -0.75
N GLN A 317 18.36 -66.53 0.47
CA GLN A 317 18.26 -67.73 1.29
C GLN A 317 16.80 -68.05 1.66
N TRP A 318 16.03 -67.06 2.13
CA TRP A 318 14.61 -67.25 2.43
C TRP A 318 13.77 -67.59 1.19
N GLN A 319 14.19 -67.15 0.00
CA GLN A 319 13.55 -67.57 -1.25
C GLN A 319 13.80 -69.06 -1.55
N GLN A 320 15.00 -69.57 -1.29
CA GLN A 320 15.33 -70.99 -1.44
C GLN A 320 14.61 -71.85 -0.40
N GLU A 321 14.37 -71.31 0.80
CA GLU A 321 13.56 -71.92 1.85
C GLU A 321 12.05 -71.85 1.58
N GLY A 322 11.62 -71.24 0.46
CA GLY A 322 10.23 -71.22 -0.01
C GLY A 322 9.36 -70.10 0.55
N LEU A 323 9.91 -69.12 1.26
CA LEU A 323 9.14 -67.98 1.77
C LEU A 323 8.64 -67.09 0.63
N THR A 324 7.42 -66.60 0.77
CA THR A 324 6.85 -65.64 -0.18
C THR A 324 7.50 -64.28 0.00
N GLN A 325 7.60 -63.52 -1.09
CA GLN A 325 8.13 -62.15 -1.06
C GLN A 325 7.36 -61.20 -0.13
N LYS A 326 6.09 -61.52 0.17
CA LYS A 326 5.28 -60.77 1.14
C LYS A 326 5.81 -60.99 2.56
N GLU A 327 6.09 -62.24 2.92
CA GLU A 327 6.62 -62.59 4.24
C GLU A 327 8.02 -62.03 4.44
N ILE A 328 8.87 -62.11 3.42
CA ILE A 328 10.22 -61.52 3.43
C ILE A 328 10.15 -60.00 3.62
N ALA A 329 9.23 -59.32 2.93
CA ALA A 329 9.03 -57.88 3.07
C ALA A 329 8.58 -57.49 4.49
N THR A 330 7.65 -58.25 5.08
CA THR A 330 7.22 -58.04 6.48
C THR A 330 8.37 -58.29 7.47
N ARG A 331 9.19 -59.31 7.24
CA ARG A 331 10.31 -59.68 8.12
C ARG A 331 11.44 -58.66 8.14
N LEU A 332 11.64 -57.95 7.03
CA LEU A 332 12.65 -56.90 6.88
C LEU A 332 12.09 -55.49 7.11
N ASP A 333 10.81 -55.37 7.45
CA ASP A 333 10.09 -54.09 7.59
C ASP A 333 10.29 -53.15 6.39
N VAL A 334 10.15 -53.71 5.18
CA VAL A 334 10.26 -52.95 3.94
C VAL A 334 9.04 -53.19 3.06
N HIS A 335 8.71 -52.20 2.24
CA HIS A 335 7.64 -52.36 1.26
C HIS A 335 7.98 -53.48 0.25
N ARG A 336 6.98 -54.24 -0.18
CA ARG A 336 7.14 -55.40 -1.08
C ARG A 336 7.85 -55.04 -2.40
N THR A 337 7.68 -53.81 -2.90
CA THR A 337 8.39 -53.32 -4.10
C THR A 337 9.90 -53.19 -3.90
N THR A 338 10.38 -52.99 -2.67
CA THR A 338 11.82 -52.97 -2.35
C THR A 338 12.44 -54.34 -2.54
N ILE A 339 11.73 -55.41 -2.15
CA ILE A 339 12.16 -56.81 -2.35
C ILE A 339 12.18 -57.16 -3.84
N TYR A 340 11.12 -56.81 -4.58
CA TYR A 340 11.08 -57.01 -6.03
C TYR A 340 12.24 -56.32 -6.76
N ARG A 341 12.53 -55.06 -6.40
CA ARG A 341 13.65 -54.31 -7.00
C ARG A 341 15.00 -54.93 -6.64
N ALA A 342 15.17 -55.35 -5.39
CA ALA A 342 16.39 -55.99 -4.91
C ALA A 342 16.70 -57.29 -5.66
N LEU A 343 15.71 -58.16 -5.82
CA LEU A 343 15.85 -59.44 -6.55
C LEU A 343 16.12 -59.24 -8.05
N LYS A 344 15.62 -58.14 -8.64
CA LYS A 344 15.87 -57.80 -10.05
C LYS A 344 17.27 -57.22 -10.27
N GLU A 345 17.75 -56.39 -9.33
CA GLU A 345 19.07 -55.74 -9.39
C GLU A 345 20.21 -56.66 -8.97
N THR A 346 19.93 -57.69 -8.17
CA THR A 346 20.90 -58.69 -7.70
C THR A 346 20.27 -60.07 -7.87
N PRO A 347 20.44 -60.70 -9.05
CA PRO A 347 20.01 -62.08 -9.24
C PRO A 347 20.84 -63.02 -8.37
N ALA A 348 20.28 -64.19 -8.02
CA ALA A 348 21.00 -65.18 -7.24
C ALA A 348 22.32 -65.55 -7.94
N PRO A 349 23.43 -65.71 -7.19
CA PRO A 349 24.66 -66.23 -7.77
C PRO A 349 24.36 -67.60 -8.39
N ILE A 350 24.76 -67.76 -9.66
CA ILE A 350 24.60 -69.00 -10.44
C ILE A 350 25.44 -70.11 -9.81
#